data_AF-D8TI50-F1
#
_entry.id   AF-D8TI50-F1
#
_cell.length_a   1.000
_cell.length_b   1.000
_cell.length_c   1.000
_cell.angle_alpha   90.00
_cell.angle_beta   90.00
_cell.angle_gamma   90.00
#
_symmetry.space_group_name_H-M   'P 1'
#
loop_
_entity.id
_entity.type
_entity.pdbx_description
1 polymer ?
#
loop_
_entity_poly.entity_id
_entity_poly.type
_entity_poly.pdbx_seq_one_letter_code
_entity_poly.pdbx_strand_id
1 'polypeptide(L)'
;MIDDADAFLPPTQESIWKVTRQLKKEQSSLYNCVASILSDAAFVSEVRALYPSLPLLANLRCGLWYTRQADGTCYYKSTDGHNGNWSFSCTRINWHVCELAAKHGGVIIVDATRKGKRFPDAMTKTIPIWAAVVNRAAWPRQWQLQRRDAGNGVGHGDGDGVGDGWDVGLHLPLWISSNERAQIERRLDGWVDALLRVGADVEGLAKVLRKPLRPLWISQSSTIWVDQVAQPDQLPFTPLYLVSASQPHSYLRQQQQPHAWTYVYVPGAGDDEESWAAGLAPAVFWAHYTELLQAGPTGVYNAVHQILRREAAALAEHGANSTILAA
;
A
#
# COMPACT_ATOMS: atom_id res chain seq x y z
N MET A 1 -14.85 -72.76 -12.29
CA MET A 1 -15.09 -71.40 -12.79
C MET A 1 -15.69 -70.60 -11.67
N ILE A 2 -14.89 -69.68 -11.13
CA ILE A 2 -15.18 -68.41 -10.43
C ILE A 2 -13.87 -68.15 -9.68
N ASP A 3 -13.08 -67.24 -10.21
CA ASP A 3 -11.86 -66.72 -9.59
C ASP A 3 -11.86 -65.22 -9.94
N ASP A 4 -12.68 -64.45 -9.22
CA ASP A 4 -12.67 -62.99 -9.23
C ASP A 4 -12.23 -62.54 -7.84
N ALA A 5 -10.92 -62.54 -7.63
CA ALA A 5 -10.29 -61.85 -6.52
C ALA A 5 -10.27 -60.36 -6.84
N ASP A 6 -11.29 -59.65 -6.36
CA ASP A 6 -11.37 -58.20 -6.35
C ASP A 6 -10.20 -57.68 -5.48
N ALA A 7 -9.11 -57.30 -6.15
CA ALA A 7 -7.90 -56.83 -5.51
C ALA A 7 -8.18 -55.47 -4.87
N PHE A 8 -8.43 -55.47 -3.55
CA PHE A 8 -8.51 -54.26 -2.75
C PHE A 8 -7.13 -53.55 -2.77
N LEU A 9 -6.99 -52.58 -3.68
CA LEU A 9 -5.81 -51.72 -3.74
C LEU A 9 -5.75 -50.90 -2.44
N PRO A 10 -4.66 -50.99 -1.66
CA PRO A 10 -4.53 -50.20 -0.44
C PRO A 10 -4.51 -48.71 -0.81
N PRO A 11 -5.16 -47.83 -0.02
CA PRO A 11 -5.10 -46.39 -0.26
C PRO A 11 -3.63 -45.97 -0.22
N THR A 12 -3.16 -45.36 -1.30
CA THR A 12 -1.83 -44.76 -1.37
C THR A 12 -1.72 -43.76 -0.21
N GLN A 13 -0.90 -44.07 0.80
CA GLN A 13 -0.58 -43.13 1.87
C GLN A 13 0.16 -41.95 1.25
N GLU A 14 -0.58 -40.94 0.81
CA GLU A 14 0.02 -39.66 0.49
C GLU A 14 0.73 -39.14 1.74
N SER A 15 1.99 -38.75 1.59
CA SER A 15 2.73 -38.22 2.73
C SER A 15 2.00 -36.99 3.26
N ILE A 16 1.95 -36.84 4.59
CA ILE A 16 1.33 -35.69 5.28
C ILE A 16 1.81 -34.36 4.68
N TRP A 17 3.04 -34.31 4.17
CA TRP A 17 3.61 -33.18 3.45
C TRP A 17 2.91 -32.84 2.13
N LYS A 18 2.56 -33.85 1.32
CA LYS A 18 1.79 -33.66 0.07
C LYS A 18 0.40 -33.12 0.39
N VAL A 19 -0.30 -33.74 1.35
CA VAL A 19 -1.63 -33.31 1.80
C VAL A 19 -1.59 -31.88 2.34
N THR A 20 -0.61 -31.54 3.19
CA THR A 20 -0.45 -30.19 3.73
C THR A 20 -0.15 -29.16 2.65
N ARG A 21 0.64 -29.52 1.63
CA ARG A 21 0.95 -28.64 0.50
C ARG A 21 -0.27 -28.41 -0.39
N GLN A 22 -1.06 -29.46 -0.61
CA GLN A 22 -2.31 -29.37 -1.36
C GLN A 22 -3.33 -28.49 -0.64
N LEU A 23 -3.51 -28.66 0.67
CA LEU A 23 -4.35 -27.81 1.50
C LEU A 23 -3.91 -26.34 1.47
N LYS A 24 -2.60 -26.04 1.55
CA LYS A 24 -2.10 -24.66 1.42
C LYS A 24 -2.39 -24.06 0.05
N LYS A 25 -2.28 -24.86 -1.01
CA LYS A 25 -2.59 -24.46 -2.39
C LYS A 25 -4.09 -24.19 -2.56
N GLU A 26 -4.96 -25.00 -1.96
CA GLU A 26 -6.41 -24.80 -1.96
C GLU A 26 -6.82 -23.57 -1.14
N GLN A 27 -6.17 -23.34 0.00
CA GLN A 27 -6.37 -22.13 0.82
C GLN A 27 -5.99 -20.85 0.08
N SER A 28 -4.96 -20.90 -0.77
CA SER A 28 -4.51 -19.77 -1.62
C SER A 28 -4.99 -19.92 -3.06
N SER A 29 -6.13 -20.57 -3.27
CA SER A 29 -6.70 -20.75 -4.61
C SER A 29 -7.03 -19.40 -5.26
N LEU A 30 -7.06 -19.39 -6.59
CA LEU A 30 -7.38 -18.19 -7.38
C LEU A 30 -8.68 -17.51 -6.91
N TYR A 31 -9.74 -18.29 -6.67
CA TYR A 31 -11.01 -17.74 -6.18
C TYR A 31 -10.86 -17.08 -4.80
N ASN A 32 -10.16 -17.73 -3.88
CA ASN A 32 -9.94 -17.19 -2.55
C ASN A 32 -9.15 -15.87 -2.60
N CYS A 33 -8.15 -15.77 -3.47
CA CYS A 33 -7.39 -14.53 -3.66
C CYS A 33 -8.25 -13.41 -4.26
N VAL A 34 -9.00 -13.68 -5.33
CA VAL A 34 -9.96 -12.74 -5.95
C VAL A 34 -10.97 -12.21 -4.91
N ALA A 35 -11.60 -13.12 -4.16
CA ALA A 35 -12.58 -12.76 -3.14
C ALA A 35 -11.96 -12.00 -1.96
N SER A 36 -10.71 -12.31 -1.60
CA SER A 36 -9.97 -11.59 -0.54
C SER A 36 -9.62 -10.17 -0.96
N ILE A 37 -9.18 -9.99 -2.21
CA ILE A 37 -8.88 -8.66 -2.77
C ILE A 37 -10.13 -7.78 -2.77
N LEU A 38 -11.28 -8.31 -3.21
CA LEU A 38 -12.53 -7.55 -3.19
C LEU A 38 -12.97 -7.14 -1.78
N SER A 39 -12.79 -8.05 -0.82
CA SER A 39 -13.02 -7.75 0.60
C SER A 39 -12.13 -6.60 1.08
N ASP A 40 -10.83 -6.67 0.81
CA ASP A 40 -9.87 -5.68 1.28
C ASP A 40 -10.06 -4.32 0.59
N ALA A 41 -10.45 -4.33 -0.69
CA ALA A 41 -10.77 -3.12 -1.42
C ALA A 41 -12.04 -2.42 -0.92
N ALA A 42 -13.00 -3.16 -0.35
CA ALA A 42 -14.16 -2.57 0.31
C ALA A 42 -13.72 -1.73 1.52
N PHE A 43 -12.82 -2.25 2.34
CA PHE A 43 -12.20 -1.50 3.44
C PHE A 43 -11.43 -0.26 2.94
N VAL A 44 -10.65 -0.37 1.87
CA VAL A 44 -9.97 0.78 1.28
C VAL A 44 -10.96 1.84 0.81
N SER A 45 -12.12 1.43 0.27
CA SER A 45 -13.20 2.34 -0.14
C SER A 45 -13.85 3.05 1.05
N GLU A 46 -14.05 2.35 2.18
CA GLU A 46 -14.51 2.96 3.44
C GLU A 46 -13.53 4.03 3.92
N VAL A 47 -12.21 3.75 3.90
CA VAL A 47 -11.19 4.74 4.27
C VAL A 47 -11.19 5.94 3.33
N ARG A 48 -11.32 5.73 2.01
CA ARG A 48 -11.44 6.84 1.03
C ARG A 48 -12.65 7.72 1.35
N ALA A 49 -13.78 7.13 1.74
CA ALA A 49 -14.99 7.86 2.07
C ALA A 49 -14.85 8.76 3.31
N LEU A 50 -13.94 8.43 4.24
CA LEU A 50 -13.63 9.28 5.40
C LEU A 50 -12.85 10.55 5.03
N TYR A 51 -12.13 10.53 3.90
CA TYR A 51 -11.27 11.64 3.45
C TYR A 51 -11.49 11.96 1.96
N PRO A 52 -12.69 12.39 1.55
CA PRO A 52 -13.07 12.53 0.15
C PRO A 52 -12.25 13.59 -0.61
N SER A 53 -11.62 14.53 0.08
CA SER A 53 -10.78 15.58 -0.51
C SER A 53 -9.34 15.15 -0.77
N LEU A 54 -8.91 14.02 -0.21
CA LEU A 54 -7.53 13.57 -0.33
C LEU A 54 -7.34 12.64 -1.52
N PRO A 55 -6.26 12.83 -2.31
CA PRO A 55 -5.90 11.88 -3.35
C PRO A 55 -5.50 10.54 -2.74
N LEU A 56 -5.90 9.46 -3.40
CA LEU A 56 -5.56 8.08 -3.07
C LEU A 56 -4.57 7.56 -4.10
N LEU A 57 -3.38 7.19 -3.62
CA LEU A 57 -2.32 6.63 -4.42
C LEU A 57 -2.18 5.13 -4.16
N ALA A 58 -2.12 4.36 -5.24
CA ALA A 58 -1.78 2.95 -5.20
C ALA A 58 -0.26 2.78 -5.19
N ASN A 59 0.31 2.13 -4.18
CA ASN A 59 1.72 1.73 -4.26
C ASN A 59 1.88 0.61 -5.30
N LEU A 60 2.75 0.79 -6.30
CA LEU A 60 2.98 -0.14 -7.41
C LEU A 60 3.60 -1.49 -6.99
N ARG A 61 3.66 -1.80 -5.69
CA ARG A 61 3.98 -3.13 -5.18
C ARG A 61 2.78 -4.04 -5.28
N CYS A 62 1.69 -3.73 -4.58
CA CYS A 62 0.43 -4.44 -4.74
C CYS A 62 -0.82 -3.56 -4.56
N GLY A 63 -0.67 -2.26 -4.30
CA GLY A 63 -1.77 -1.33 -4.02
C GLY A 63 -2.83 -1.28 -5.11
N LEU A 64 -2.45 -1.49 -6.38
CA LEU A 64 -3.39 -1.50 -7.52
C LEU A 64 -4.44 -2.61 -7.41
N TRP A 65 -4.12 -3.74 -6.77
CA TRP A 65 -5.10 -4.80 -6.53
C TRP A 65 -6.23 -4.35 -5.61
N TYR A 66 -5.96 -3.41 -4.70
CA TYR A 66 -6.90 -2.99 -3.67
C TYR A 66 -7.60 -1.66 -3.98
N THR A 67 -7.29 -1.07 -5.14
CA THR A 67 -7.71 0.29 -5.48
C THR A 67 -8.34 0.32 -6.88
N ARG A 68 -9.67 0.34 -6.94
CA ARG A 68 -10.40 0.37 -8.21
C ARG A 68 -10.23 1.69 -8.97
N GLN A 69 -10.21 2.80 -8.24
CA GLN A 69 -10.14 4.16 -8.77
C GLN A 69 -9.07 4.94 -7.98
N ALA A 70 -7.81 4.68 -8.29
CA ALA A 70 -6.71 5.45 -7.73
C ALA A 70 -6.61 6.80 -8.46
N ASP A 71 -6.30 7.88 -7.72
CA ASP A 71 -6.04 9.21 -8.30
C ASP A 71 -4.60 9.32 -8.84
N GLY A 72 -3.76 8.32 -8.53
CA GLY A 72 -2.41 8.18 -9.02
C GLY A 72 -1.71 6.98 -8.42
N THR A 73 -0.41 6.88 -8.65
CA THR A 73 0.41 5.77 -8.15
C THR A 73 1.68 6.29 -7.48
N CYS A 74 2.28 5.48 -6.62
CA CYS A 74 3.61 5.72 -6.06
C CYS A 74 4.41 4.42 -6.06
N TYR A 75 5.71 4.49 -5.78
CA TYR A 75 6.56 3.31 -5.77
C TYR A 75 7.56 3.31 -4.62
N TYR A 76 7.11 2.83 -3.47
CA TYR A 76 7.93 2.56 -2.28
C TYR A 76 8.17 1.05 -2.17
N LYS A 77 9.43 0.62 -2.16
CA LYS A 77 9.78 -0.80 -1.98
C LYS A 77 9.98 -1.11 -0.50
N SER A 78 9.46 -2.25 -0.05
CA SER A 78 9.70 -2.77 1.30
C SER A 78 11.17 -3.04 1.60
N THR A 79 11.96 -3.43 0.59
CA THR A 79 13.39 -3.70 0.71
C THR A 79 14.20 -2.50 1.17
N ASP A 80 13.74 -1.29 0.87
CA ASP A 80 14.42 -0.05 1.24
C ASP A 80 14.26 0.25 2.74
N GLY A 81 13.36 -0.48 3.41
CA GLY A 81 13.13 -0.41 4.84
C GLY A 81 13.38 -1.74 5.55
N HIS A 82 14.14 -2.68 5.03
CA HIS A 82 14.39 -3.94 5.74
C HIS A 82 15.27 -3.73 6.99
N ASN A 83 15.03 -4.52 8.04
CA ASN A 83 15.83 -4.42 9.27
C ASN A 83 17.32 -4.65 8.97
N GLY A 84 18.18 -3.75 9.43
CA GLY A 84 19.62 -3.76 9.16
C GLY A 84 20.00 -3.30 7.74
N ASN A 85 19.03 -3.06 6.85
CA ASN A 85 19.27 -2.61 5.49
C ASN A 85 18.24 -1.53 5.09
N TRP A 86 18.53 -0.29 5.48
CA TRP A 86 17.73 0.88 5.14
C TRP A 86 18.41 1.69 4.03
N SER A 87 17.62 2.15 3.06
CA SER A 87 18.12 2.98 1.97
C SER A 87 17.11 4.05 1.54
N PHE A 88 17.62 5.08 0.89
CA PHE A 88 16.82 6.13 0.25
C PHE A 88 17.05 6.09 -1.26
N SER A 89 16.00 5.86 -2.04
CA SER A 89 16.12 5.73 -3.49
C SER A 89 16.10 7.09 -4.18
N CYS A 90 17.23 7.49 -4.76
CA CYS A 90 17.34 8.68 -5.60
C CYS A 90 16.77 8.50 -7.01
N THR A 91 16.47 7.27 -7.43
CA THR A 91 15.81 6.99 -8.71
C THR A 91 14.29 6.92 -8.58
N ARG A 92 13.80 6.54 -7.39
CA ARG A 92 12.38 6.43 -7.04
C ARG A 92 12.06 7.42 -5.93
N ILE A 93 12.28 8.70 -6.22
CA ILE A 93 12.15 9.77 -5.23
C ILE A 93 10.69 9.92 -4.80
N ASN A 94 9.70 9.55 -5.62
CA ASN A 94 8.28 9.78 -5.32
C ASN A 94 7.96 11.26 -5.01
N TRP A 95 8.65 12.19 -5.69
CA TRP A 95 8.51 13.64 -5.45
C TRP A 95 7.08 14.13 -5.65
N HIS A 96 6.39 13.61 -6.66
CA HIS A 96 4.98 13.92 -6.93
C HIS A 96 4.06 13.65 -5.73
N VAL A 97 4.41 12.72 -4.84
CA VAL A 97 3.63 12.43 -3.62
C VAL A 97 3.62 13.61 -2.67
N CYS A 98 4.77 14.28 -2.45
CA CYS A 98 4.81 15.46 -1.58
C CYS A 98 4.15 16.68 -2.23
N GLU A 99 4.21 16.81 -3.56
CA GLU A 99 3.49 17.86 -4.30
C GLU A 99 1.97 17.68 -4.19
N LEU A 100 1.47 16.46 -4.39
CA LEU A 100 0.05 16.10 -4.18
C LEU A 100 -0.37 16.35 -2.73
N ALA A 101 0.42 15.89 -1.76
CA ALA A 101 0.12 16.08 -0.35
C ALA A 101 0.10 17.58 0.04
N ALA A 102 1.04 18.38 -0.48
CA ALA A 102 1.06 19.82 -0.28
C ALA A 102 -0.18 20.51 -0.85
N LYS A 103 -0.60 20.10 -2.06
CA LYS A 103 -1.76 20.68 -2.76
C LYS A 103 -3.09 20.34 -2.10
N HIS A 104 -3.25 19.11 -1.62
CA HIS A 104 -4.53 18.59 -1.10
C HIS A 104 -4.61 18.55 0.43
N GLY A 105 -3.55 18.97 1.12
CA GLY A 105 -3.47 18.93 2.58
C GLY A 105 -3.20 17.53 3.16
N GLY A 106 -2.93 16.53 2.33
CA GLY A 106 -2.63 15.16 2.72
C GLY A 106 -2.72 14.21 1.54
N VAL A 107 -2.42 12.93 1.76
CA VAL A 107 -2.56 11.86 0.75
C VAL A 107 -2.83 10.52 1.43
N ILE A 108 -3.58 9.66 0.76
CA ILE A 108 -3.78 8.26 1.14
C ILE A 108 -2.86 7.39 0.28
N ILE A 109 -2.12 6.48 0.89
CA ILE A 109 -1.26 5.52 0.18
C ILE A 109 -1.69 4.11 0.57
N VAL A 110 -2.06 3.31 -0.43
CA VAL A 110 -2.56 1.95 -0.25
C VAL A 110 -1.52 0.93 -0.68
N ASP A 111 -1.31 -0.07 0.16
CA ASP A 111 -0.47 -1.24 -0.09
C ASP A 111 -0.95 -2.38 0.83
N ALA A 112 -0.38 -3.57 0.70
CA ALA A 112 -0.66 -4.68 1.61
C ALA A 112 0.62 -5.48 1.89
N THR A 113 0.49 -6.48 2.75
CA THR A 113 1.56 -7.44 3.04
C THR A 113 0.95 -8.79 3.31
N ARG A 114 1.70 -9.85 3.01
CA ARG A 114 1.36 -11.24 3.35
C ARG A 114 1.11 -11.46 4.85
N LYS A 115 0.54 -12.64 5.15
CA LYS A 115 0.20 -13.15 6.49
C LYS A 115 1.27 -12.87 7.55
N GLY A 116 0.82 -12.46 8.74
CA GLY A 116 1.64 -12.28 9.94
C GLY A 116 2.17 -10.85 10.15
N LYS A 117 2.17 -10.00 9.12
CA LYS A 117 2.50 -8.57 9.25
C LYS A 117 1.24 -7.73 9.13
N ARG A 118 1.11 -6.70 9.97
CA ARG A 118 0.01 -5.73 9.87
C ARG A 118 0.27 -4.69 8.79
N PHE A 119 1.53 -4.32 8.59
CA PHE A 119 1.95 -3.32 7.61
C PHE A 119 3.20 -3.82 6.87
N PRO A 120 3.34 -3.52 5.56
CA PRO A 120 4.59 -3.76 4.85
C PRO A 120 5.72 -2.88 5.40
N ASP A 121 6.97 -3.31 5.22
CA ASP A 121 8.14 -2.51 5.60
C ASP A 121 8.24 -1.18 4.82
N ALA A 122 7.58 -1.11 3.66
CA ALA A 122 7.38 0.14 2.92
C ALA A 122 6.67 1.19 3.79
N MET A 123 5.60 0.80 4.49
CA MET A 123 4.82 1.71 5.33
C MET A 123 5.43 1.93 6.72
N THR A 124 6.12 0.93 7.29
CA THR A 124 6.66 1.08 8.66
C THR A 124 7.98 1.82 8.70
N LYS A 125 8.77 1.81 7.62
CA LYS A 125 10.12 2.38 7.60
C LYS A 125 10.44 3.18 6.34
N THR A 126 10.16 2.65 5.14
CA THR A 126 10.56 3.33 3.88
C THR A 126 9.90 4.71 3.71
N ILE A 127 8.57 4.79 3.81
CA ILE A 127 7.82 6.05 3.68
C ILE A 127 8.15 7.00 4.86
N PRO A 128 8.22 6.54 6.13
CA PRO A 128 8.71 7.37 7.22
C PRO A 128 10.10 7.97 7.04
N ILE A 129 11.06 7.16 6.57
CA ILE A 129 12.41 7.61 6.22
C ILE A 129 12.33 8.69 5.14
N TRP A 130 11.58 8.41 4.08
CA TRP A 130 11.38 9.33 2.98
C TRP A 130 10.80 10.67 3.44
N ALA A 131 9.74 10.65 4.25
CA ALA A 131 9.09 11.85 4.77
C ALA A 131 10.06 12.68 5.63
N ALA A 132 10.85 12.03 6.50
CA ALA A 132 11.87 12.70 7.31
C ALA A 132 12.96 13.36 6.45
N VAL A 133 13.43 12.68 5.40
CA VAL A 133 14.42 13.24 4.45
C VAL A 133 13.84 14.45 3.70
N VAL A 134 12.60 14.36 3.20
CA VAL A 134 11.93 15.48 2.53
C VAL A 134 11.74 16.67 3.47
N ASN A 135 11.26 16.43 4.70
CA ASN A 135 11.07 17.49 5.70
C ASN A 135 12.40 18.18 6.06
N ARG A 136 13.48 17.41 6.24
CA ARG A 136 14.83 17.94 6.50
C ARG A 136 15.37 18.75 5.33
N ALA A 137 15.19 18.27 4.10
CA ALA A 137 15.62 18.98 2.91
C ALA A 137 14.86 20.32 2.73
N ALA A 138 13.55 20.33 3.00
CA ALA A 138 12.72 21.53 2.88
C ALA A 138 12.95 22.56 4.01
N TRP A 139 13.38 22.10 5.19
CA TRP A 139 13.46 22.94 6.40
C TRP A 139 14.27 24.23 6.25
N PRO A 140 15.50 24.25 5.70
CA PRO A 140 16.26 25.50 5.55
C PRO A 140 15.49 26.56 4.76
N ARG A 141 14.72 26.14 3.75
CA ARG A 141 13.93 27.05 2.92
C ARG A 141 12.66 27.51 3.62
N GLN A 142 11.98 26.60 4.33
CA GLN A 142 10.82 26.93 5.17
C GLN A 142 11.17 27.99 6.21
N TRP A 143 12.29 27.80 6.91
CA TRP A 143 12.76 28.73 7.91
C TRP A 143 13.05 30.13 7.33
N GLN A 144 13.65 30.20 6.14
CA GLN A 144 13.86 31.48 5.46
C GLN A 144 12.55 32.19 5.09
N LEU A 145 11.54 31.45 4.62
CA LEU A 145 10.23 32.00 4.29
C LEU A 145 9.52 32.52 5.54
N GLN A 146 9.51 31.74 6.62
CA GLN A 146 8.94 32.14 7.91
C GLN A 146 9.58 33.43 8.46
N ARG A 147 10.90 33.60 8.33
CA ARG A 147 11.59 34.83 8.76
C ARG A 147 11.31 36.04 7.86
N ARG A 148 11.06 35.83 6.56
CA ARG A 148 10.64 36.91 5.65
C ARG A 148 9.23 37.41 5.99
N ASP A 149 8.32 36.50 6.28
CA ASP A 149 6.95 36.85 6.68
C ASP A 149 6.93 37.53 8.06
N ALA A 150 7.75 37.06 9.01
CA ALA A 150 7.91 37.67 10.33
C ALA A 150 8.62 39.04 10.29
N GLY A 151 9.57 39.25 9.36
CA GLY A 151 10.33 40.50 9.22
C GLY A 151 9.52 41.71 8.71
N ASN A 152 8.28 41.50 8.25
CA ASN A 152 7.31 42.56 7.98
C ASN A 152 6.45 42.92 9.21
N GLY A 153 6.61 42.23 10.33
CA GLY A 153 6.04 42.57 11.63
C GLY A 153 7.15 43.01 12.59
N VAL A 154 7.07 44.24 13.10
CA VAL A 154 8.04 44.77 14.07
C VAL A 154 7.98 43.95 15.36
N GLY A 155 9.01 43.14 15.64
CA GLY A 155 9.11 42.37 16.88
C GLY A 155 10.55 42.03 17.23
N HIS A 156 11.06 42.70 18.27
CA HIS A 156 12.32 42.38 18.94
C HIS A 156 12.19 41.09 19.74
N GLY A 157 13.14 40.16 19.58
CA GLY A 157 13.27 38.97 20.41
C GLY A 157 14.66 38.36 20.24
N ASP A 158 15.51 38.58 21.23
CA ASP A 158 16.84 37.99 21.38
C ASP A 158 16.75 36.51 21.80
N GLY A 159 17.68 35.68 21.31
CA GLY A 159 18.15 34.47 21.98
C GLY A 159 17.43 33.14 21.71
N ASP A 160 18.14 32.24 21.00
CA ASP A 160 18.10 30.77 21.14
C ASP A 160 16.81 29.98 20.85
N GLY A 161 16.02 30.40 19.86
CA GLY A 161 14.87 29.63 19.38
C GLY A 161 15.26 28.46 18.45
N VAL A 162 15.19 27.23 18.93
CA VAL A 162 14.94 26.05 18.06
C VAL A 162 13.67 26.39 17.26
N GLY A 163 13.76 26.47 15.93
CA GLY A 163 12.68 26.95 15.06
C GLY A 163 11.37 26.18 15.25
N ASP A 164 10.41 26.80 15.93
CA ASP A 164 9.43 26.12 16.80
C ASP A 164 8.15 25.64 16.08
N GLY A 165 8.25 24.99 14.91
CA GLY A 165 7.03 24.50 14.24
C GLY A 165 7.17 23.46 13.13
N TRP A 166 8.35 23.29 12.52
CA TRP A 166 8.52 22.31 11.45
C TRP A 166 9.24 21.06 11.94
N ASP A 167 8.49 19.99 12.06
CA ASP A 167 8.99 18.70 12.52
C ASP A 167 9.82 17.97 11.44
N VAL A 168 11.14 17.95 11.65
CA VAL A 168 12.13 17.23 10.82
C VAL A 168 12.47 15.83 11.37
N GLY A 169 11.75 15.39 12.40
CA GLY A 169 11.95 14.13 13.10
C GLY A 169 11.55 12.90 12.28
N LEU A 170 12.11 11.75 12.67
CA LEU A 170 11.73 10.46 12.10
C LEU A 170 10.50 9.90 12.83
N HIS A 171 9.41 9.64 12.12
CA HIS A 171 8.16 9.13 12.70
C HIS A 171 7.92 7.67 12.31
N LEU A 172 8.41 6.75 13.13
CA LEU A 172 8.19 5.30 12.99
C LEU A 172 7.06 4.81 13.91
N PRO A 173 6.41 3.68 13.59
CA PRO A 173 5.48 3.03 14.50
C PRO A 173 6.10 2.68 15.85
N LEU A 174 5.28 2.63 16.90
CA LEU A 174 5.72 2.37 18.28
C LEU A 174 6.37 1.00 18.50
N TRP A 175 6.08 0.02 17.63
CA TRP A 175 6.68 -1.32 17.70
C TRP A 175 8.07 -1.42 17.07
N ILE A 176 8.58 -0.34 16.45
CA ILE A 176 9.96 -0.29 15.98
C ILE A 176 10.86 0.11 17.15
N SER A 177 11.89 -0.70 17.42
CA SER A 177 12.77 -0.49 18.58
C SER A 177 13.49 0.85 18.54
N SER A 178 13.80 1.40 19.71
CA SER A 178 14.59 2.64 19.85
C SER A 178 15.99 2.50 19.23
N ASN A 179 16.61 1.32 19.33
CA ASN A 179 17.91 1.05 18.72
C ASN A 179 17.84 1.07 17.19
N GLU A 180 16.83 0.45 16.60
CA GLU A 180 16.59 0.50 15.15
C GLU A 180 16.33 1.95 14.69
N ARG A 181 15.48 2.68 15.40
CA ARG A 181 15.24 4.11 15.18
C ARG A 181 16.54 4.91 15.17
N ALA A 182 17.38 4.77 16.19
CA ALA A 182 18.64 5.50 16.31
C ALA A 182 19.64 5.16 15.18
N GLN A 183 19.63 3.93 14.68
CA GLN A 183 20.46 3.52 13.53
C GLN A 183 19.98 4.15 12.21
N ILE A 184 18.66 4.27 12.03
CA ILE A 184 18.08 4.95 10.86
C ILE A 184 18.36 6.46 10.94
N GLU A 185 18.16 7.08 12.09
CA GLU A 185 18.37 8.52 12.30
C GLU A 185 19.78 8.97 11.93
N ARG A 186 20.80 8.17 12.29
CA ARG A 186 22.21 8.41 11.92
C ARG A 186 22.49 8.45 10.41
N ARG A 187 21.58 7.94 9.58
CA ARG A 187 21.73 7.87 8.12
C ARG A 187 20.98 8.99 7.39
N LEU A 188 20.04 9.66 8.06
CA LEU A 188 19.13 10.62 7.43
C LEU A 188 19.88 11.75 6.73
N ASP A 189 20.91 12.33 7.36
CA ASP A 189 21.62 13.48 6.79
C ASP A 189 22.34 13.12 5.48
N GLY A 190 22.94 11.93 5.42
CA GLY A 190 23.55 11.44 4.17
C GLY A 190 22.52 11.22 3.04
N TRP A 191 21.27 10.89 3.38
CA TRP A 191 20.19 10.78 2.39
C TRP A 191 19.63 12.15 1.98
N VAL A 192 19.61 13.13 2.89
CA VAL A 192 19.31 14.54 2.56
C VAL A 192 20.32 15.06 1.56
N ASP A 193 21.61 14.86 1.80
CA ASP A 193 22.67 15.24 0.86
C ASP A 193 22.50 14.57 -0.50
N ALA A 194 22.14 13.28 -0.51
CA ALA A 194 21.89 12.54 -1.74
C ALA A 194 20.70 13.12 -2.54
N LEU A 195 19.59 13.44 -1.86
CA LEU A 195 18.42 14.05 -2.48
C LEU A 195 18.75 15.42 -3.09
N LEU A 196 19.48 16.27 -2.36
CA LEU A 196 19.89 17.59 -2.83
C LEU A 196 20.83 17.51 -4.03
N ARG A 197 21.77 16.56 -4.04
CA ARG A 197 22.69 16.35 -5.18
C ARG A 197 21.99 15.95 -6.48
N VAL A 198 20.84 15.27 -6.39
CA VAL A 198 20.06 14.84 -7.56
C VAL A 198 19.23 16.00 -8.13
N GLY A 199 19.18 17.15 -7.45
CA GLY A 199 18.52 18.35 -7.94
C GLY A 199 17.00 18.30 -7.81
N ALA A 200 16.47 17.64 -6.77
CA ALA A 200 15.04 17.73 -6.46
C ALA A 200 14.63 19.20 -6.22
N ASP A 201 13.44 19.59 -6.70
CA ASP A 201 12.95 20.97 -6.60
C ASP A 201 12.44 21.34 -5.20
N VAL A 202 13.36 21.29 -4.23
CA VAL A 202 13.10 21.62 -2.82
C VAL A 202 12.59 23.06 -2.68
N GLU A 203 13.03 23.97 -3.55
CA GLU A 203 12.57 25.36 -3.52
C GLU A 203 11.10 25.49 -3.95
N GLY A 204 10.70 24.82 -5.03
CA GLY A 204 9.30 24.74 -5.44
C GLY A 204 8.43 24.10 -4.36
N LEU A 205 8.87 22.97 -3.80
CA LEU A 205 8.13 22.30 -2.72
C LEU A 205 7.97 23.19 -1.49
N ALA A 206 9.01 23.90 -1.07
CA ALA A 206 8.93 24.76 0.11
C ALA A 206 7.91 25.89 -0.03
N LYS A 207 7.58 26.32 -1.26
CA LYS A 207 6.54 27.33 -1.50
C LYS A 207 5.12 26.78 -1.33
N VAL A 208 4.92 25.48 -1.53
CA VAL A 208 3.58 24.85 -1.52
C VAL A 208 3.31 24.02 -0.27
N LEU A 209 4.32 23.34 0.27
CA LEU A 209 4.19 22.49 1.45
C LEU A 209 4.24 23.37 2.71
N ARG A 210 3.09 23.65 3.32
CA ARG A 210 2.99 24.57 4.46
C ARG A 210 3.21 23.93 5.83
N LYS A 211 3.08 22.61 5.92
CA LYS A 211 3.26 21.82 7.15
C LYS A 211 4.17 20.62 6.84
N PRO A 212 4.96 20.11 7.80
CA PRO A 212 5.82 18.95 7.57
C PRO A 212 5.00 17.70 7.24
N LEU A 213 5.54 16.79 6.42
CA LEU A 213 4.89 15.51 6.11
C LEU A 213 4.97 14.58 7.32
N ARG A 214 3.88 13.89 7.65
CA ARG A 214 3.90 12.89 8.74
C ARG A 214 3.05 11.65 8.44
N PRO A 215 3.63 10.43 8.53
CA PRO A 215 2.88 9.19 8.39
C PRO A 215 1.82 8.97 9.49
N LEU A 216 0.67 8.45 9.09
CA LEU A 216 -0.36 7.89 9.97
C LEU A 216 -0.75 6.50 9.46
N TRP A 217 -0.87 5.51 10.33
CA TRP A 217 -1.06 4.11 9.92
C TRP A 217 -2.51 3.65 10.13
N ILE A 218 -3.12 3.16 9.06
CA ILE A 218 -4.50 2.65 9.04
C ILE A 218 -4.49 1.17 8.65
N SER A 219 -5.18 0.34 9.44
CA SER A 219 -5.41 -1.06 9.15
C SER A 219 -6.86 -1.41 9.47
N GLN A 220 -7.36 -2.55 8.98
CA GLN A 220 -8.68 -3.06 9.35
C GLN A 220 -8.86 -3.29 10.87
N SER A 221 -7.77 -3.41 11.63
CA SER A 221 -7.80 -3.55 13.10
C SER A 221 -7.85 -2.21 13.84
N SER A 222 -7.73 -1.09 13.14
CA SER A 222 -7.67 0.23 13.74
C SER A 222 -9.09 0.74 14.05
N THR A 223 -9.49 0.67 15.33
CA THR A 223 -10.83 1.11 15.78
C THR A 223 -11.00 2.62 15.92
N ILE A 224 -9.91 3.39 15.83
CA ILE A 224 -9.89 4.84 16.14
C ILE A 224 -10.50 5.69 15.01
N TRP A 225 -10.66 5.13 13.80
CA TRP A 225 -11.10 5.88 12.61
C TRP A 225 -12.62 5.98 12.45
N VAL A 226 -13.41 5.43 13.37
CA VAL A 226 -14.87 5.40 13.25
C VAL A 226 -15.53 6.59 13.98
N ASP A 227 -14.93 7.09 15.07
CA ASP A 227 -15.63 8.03 15.96
C ASP A 227 -14.99 9.44 16.11
N GLN A 228 -13.70 9.63 15.80
CA GLN A 228 -13.01 10.92 15.95
C GLN A 228 -11.91 11.13 14.90
N VAL A 229 -12.29 11.18 13.63
CA VAL A 229 -11.35 11.44 12.53
C VAL A 229 -10.95 12.92 12.55
N ALA A 230 -9.75 13.22 13.08
CA ALA A 230 -9.15 14.53 12.94
C ALA A 230 -9.01 14.86 11.43
N GLN A 231 -9.65 15.94 11.02
CA GLN A 231 -9.60 16.37 9.63
C GLN A 231 -8.19 16.90 9.30
N PRO A 232 -7.67 16.68 8.07
CA PRO A 232 -6.28 17.02 7.72
C PRO A 232 -5.90 18.48 7.97
N ASP A 233 -6.85 19.40 7.84
CA ASP A 233 -6.68 20.84 8.08
C ASP A 233 -6.39 21.16 9.55
N GLN A 234 -6.90 20.35 10.48
CA GLN A 234 -6.74 20.51 11.94
C GLN A 234 -5.39 19.99 12.46
N LEU A 235 -4.68 19.18 11.67
CA LEU A 235 -3.40 18.60 12.08
C LEU A 235 -2.26 19.62 11.95
N PRO A 236 -1.25 19.62 12.86
CA PRO A 236 -0.09 20.51 12.74
C PRO A 236 0.92 20.04 11.66
N PHE A 237 0.60 18.98 10.92
CA PHE A 237 1.40 18.37 9.88
C PHE A 237 0.51 18.01 8.67
N THR A 238 1.12 17.76 7.51
CA THR A 238 0.46 17.22 6.32
C THR A 238 0.47 15.67 6.42
N PRO A 239 -0.67 15.01 6.66
CA PRO A 239 -0.72 13.57 6.86
C PRO A 239 -0.46 12.77 5.58
N LEU A 240 0.35 11.72 5.73
CA LEU A 240 0.45 10.61 4.79
C LEU A 240 -0.30 9.42 5.40
N TYR A 241 -1.56 9.21 5.02
CA TYR A 241 -2.37 8.09 5.53
C TYR A 241 -1.95 6.79 4.85
N LEU A 242 -1.20 5.97 5.57
CA LEU A 242 -0.66 4.70 5.11
C LEU A 242 -1.65 3.57 5.43
N VAL A 243 -2.39 3.14 4.42
CA VAL A 243 -3.47 2.16 4.54
C VAL A 243 -2.96 0.79 4.13
N SER A 244 -2.75 -0.09 5.12
CA SER A 244 -2.53 -1.51 4.86
C SER A 244 -3.88 -2.18 4.60
N ALA A 245 -4.13 -2.56 3.35
CA ALA A 245 -5.44 -3.02 2.91
C ALA A 245 -5.86 -4.32 3.59
N SER A 246 -4.94 -5.26 3.82
CA SER A 246 -5.24 -6.62 4.28
C SER A 246 -5.10 -6.81 5.80
N GLN A 247 -5.94 -7.69 6.34
CA GLN A 247 -5.73 -8.26 7.69
C GLN A 247 -4.54 -9.23 7.74
N PRO A 248 -3.83 -9.35 8.88
CA PRO A 248 -2.65 -10.22 9.01
C PRO A 248 -2.97 -11.72 9.16
N HIS A 249 -4.23 -12.10 9.37
CA HIS A 249 -4.64 -13.47 9.67
C HIS A 249 -5.62 -14.02 8.64
N SER A 250 -5.47 -15.30 8.32
CA SER A 250 -6.39 -16.03 7.45
C SER A 250 -7.53 -16.61 8.29
N TYR A 251 -8.75 -16.58 7.74
CA TYR A 251 -9.95 -17.09 8.39
C TYR A 251 -10.96 -17.52 7.33
N LEU A 252 -11.92 -18.37 7.72
CA LEU A 252 -13.02 -18.74 6.83
C LEU A 252 -14.02 -17.58 6.77
N ARG A 253 -14.36 -17.12 5.57
CA ARG A 253 -15.35 -16.07 5.37
C ARG A 253 -16.58 -16.63 4.71
N GLN A 254 -17.70 -16.51 5.42
CA GLN A 254 -19.03 -16.75 4.90
C GLN A 254 -19.64 -15.40 4.51
N GLN A 255 -19.98 -15.24 3.22
CA GLN A 255 -20.65 -14.03 2.76
C GLN A 255 -22.12 -14.05 3.22
N GLN A 256 -22.65 -12.86 3.55
CA GLN A 256 -24.01 -12.71 4.07
C GLN A 256 -25.10 -12.85 2.98
N GLN A 257 -24.73 -12.71 1.71
CA GLN A 257 -25.64 -12.80 0.57
C GLN A 257 -26.05 -14.26 0.30
N PRO A 258 -27.34 -14.54 0.02
CA PRO A 258 -27.77 -15.84 -0.48
C PRO A 258 -26.99 -16.20 -1.76
N HIS A 259 -26.52 -17.45 -1.86
CA HIS A 259 -25.73 -17.98 -2.99
C HIS A 259 -24.30 -17.47 -3.15
N ALA A 260 -23.79 -16.68 -2.20
CA ALA A 260 -22.38 -16.34 -2.20
C ALA A 260 -21.50 -17.50 -1.71
N TRP A 261 -20.37 -17.71 -2.37
CA TRP A 261 -19.45 -18.79 -2.02
C TRP A 261 -18.67 -18.46 -0.75
N THR A 262 -18.58 -19.45 0.14
CA THR A 262 -17.63 -19.43 1.25
C THR A 262 -16.21 -19.56 0.72
N TYR A 263 -15.27 -18.80 1.28
CA TYR A 263 -13.86 -18.85 0.89
C TYR A 263 -12.95 -18.68 2.10
N VAL A 264 -11.71 -19.14 1.97
CA VAL A 264 -10.66 -18.86 2.96
C VAL A 264 -10.05 -17.51 2.61
N TYR A 265 -10.12 -16.55 3.53
CA TYR A 265 -9.48 -15.25 3.34
C TYR A 265 -7.95 -15.39 3.28
N VAL A 266 -7.34 -14.76 2.28
CA VAL A 266 -5.90 -14.78 1.98
C VAL A 266 -5.31 -13.40 2.28
N PRO A 267 -4.61 -13.24 3.43
CA PRO A 267 -3.89 -12.02 3.77
C PRO A 267 -2.91 -11.57 2.69
N GLY A 268 -3.07 -10.34 2.20
CA GLY A 268 -2.11 -9.75 1.26
C GLY A 268 -2.08 -10.47 -0.08
N ALA A 269 -3.21 -10.97 -0.57
CA ALA A 269 -3.27 -11.72 -1.83
C ALA A 269 -2.60 -10.99 -3.02
N GLY A 270 -2.72 -9.66 -3.10
CA GLY A 270 -2.04 -8.87 -4.14
C GLY A 270 -0.51 -8.79 -3.99
N ASP A 271 0.05 -9.01 -2.80
CA ASP A 271 1.50 -9.03 -2.53
C ASP A 271 2.17 -10.35 -2.95
N ASP A 272 1.38 -11.35 -3.35
CA ASP A 272 1.82 -12.67 -3.82
C ASP A 272 1.15 -13.03 -5.15
N GLU A 273 0.90 -12.04 -6.01
CA GLU A 273 0.19 -12.22 -7.29
C GLU A 273 0.83 -13.31 -8.16
N GLU A 274 2.15 -13.48 -8.11
CA GLU A 274 2.89 -14.46 -8.89
C GLU A 274 2.50 -15.91 -8.57
N SER A 275 1.88 -16.16 -7.40
CA SER A 275 1.49 -17.51 -6.97
C SER A 275 0.10 -17.93 -7.45
N TRP A 276 -0.78 -17.00 -7.83
CA TRP A 276 -2.19 -17.29 -8.11
C TRP A 276 -2.80 -16.53 -9.30
N ALA A 277 -2.27 -15.37 -9.69
CA ALA A 277 -2.95 -14.46 -10.63
C ALA A 277 -3.13 -15.04 -12.04
N ALA A 278 -2.32 -16.03 -12.42
CA ALA A 278 -2.45 -16.75 -13.70
C ALA A 278 -2.52 -15.81 -14.93
N GLY A 279 -1.74 -14.72 -14.92
CA GLY A 279 -1.69 -13.71 -15.98
C GLY A 279 -2.71 -12.57 -15.83
N LEU A 280 -3.56 -12.61 -14.79
CA LEU A 280 -4.46 -11.52 -14.45
C LEU A 280 -3.66 -10.32 -13.92
N ALA A 281 -3.84 -9.16 -14.54
CA ALA A 281 -3.30 -7.89 -14.04
C ALA A 281 -4.39 -7.11 -13.29
N PRO A 282 -4.04 -6.17 -12.38
CA PRO A 282 -5.03 -5.39 -11.61
C PRO A 282 -6.11 -4.71 -12.45
N ALA A 283 -5.74 -4.12 -13.59
CA ALA A 283 -6.69 -3.43 -14.47
C ALA A 283 -7.73 -4.40 -15.05
N VAL A 284 -7.29 -5.57 -15.53
CA VAL A 284 -8.16 -6.63 -16.05
C VAL A 284 -9.03 -7.20 -14.93
N PHE A 285 -8.47 -7.41 -13.75
CA PHE A 285 -9.24 -7.80 -12.57
C PHE A 285 -10.37 -6.82 -12.28
N TRP A 286 -10.09 -5.51 -12.24
CA TRP A 286 -11.11 -4.51 -11.94
C TRP A 286 -12.17 -4.34 -13.01
N ALA A 287 -11.83 -4.54 -14.28
CA ALA A 287 -12.78 -4.55 -15.38
C ALA A 287 -13.76 -5.75 -15.30
N HIS A 288 -13.29 -6.90 -14.80
CA HIS A 288 -14.03 -8.18 -14.90
C HIS A 288 -14.32 -8.87 -13.55
N TYR A 289 -14.12 -8.18 -12.41
CA TYR A 289 -14.24 -8.79 -11.08
C TYR A 289 -15.60 -9.45 -10.80
N THR A 290 -16.68 -8.91 -11.35
CA THR A 290 -18.03 -9.47 -11.21
C THR A 290 -18.13 -10.85 -11.88
N GLU A 291 -17.58 -10.99 -13.09
CA GLU A 291 -17.52 -12.27 -13.82
C GLU A 291 -16.67 -13.30 -13.05
N LEU A 292 -15.50 -12.87 -12.55
CA LEU A 292 -14.60 -13.71 -11.75
C LEU A 292 -15.26 -14.22 -10.47
N LEU A 293 -16.00 -13.35 -9.77
CA LEU A 293 -16.68 -13.72 -8.53
C LEU A 293 -17.87 -14.66 -8.77
N GLN A 294 -18.65 -14.42 -9.84
CA GLN A 294 -19.80 -15.25 -10.20
C GLN A 294 -19.40 -16.65 -10.69
N ALA A 295 -18.24 -16.78 -11.34
CA ALA A 295 -17.73 -18.06 -11.81
C ALA A 295 -17.48 -19.09 -10.68
N GLY A 296 -17.32 -18.61 -9.44
CA GLY A 296 -17.15 -19.45 -8.26
C GLY A 296 -15.84 -20.25 -8.25
N PRO A 297 -15.60 -21.05 -7.18
CA PRO A 297 -14.33 -21.77 -6.98
C PRO A 297 -13.95 -22.72 -8.12
N THR A 298 -14.94 -23.35 -8.77
CA THR A 298 -14.73 -24.33 -9.84
C THR A 298 -14.58 -23.68 -11.21
N GLY A 299 -15.24 -22.54 -11.45
CA GLY A 299 -15.27 -21.89 -12.76
C GLY A 299 -14.22 -20.80 -12.95
N VAL A 300 -13.65 -20.24 -11.88
CA VAL A 300 -12.82 -19.03 -11.95
C VAL A 300 -11.60 -19.17 -12.86
N TYR A 301 -10.96 -20.33 -12.92
CA TYR A 301 -9.81 -20.55 -13.80
C TYR A 301 -10.20 -20.45 -15.28
N ASN A 302 -11.34 -21.05 -15.65
CA ASN A 302 -11.85 -20.95 -17.02
C ASN A 302 -12.25 -19.51 -17.35
N ALA A 303 -12.88 -18.80 -16.40
CA ALA A 303 -13.23 -17.39 -16.56
C ALA A 303 -11.97 -16.53 -16.83
N VAL A 304 -10.90 -16.69 -16.05
CA VAL A 304 -9.62 -15.99 -16.28
C VAL A 304 -9.09 -16.27 -17.68
N HIS A 305 -9.05 -17.53 -18.12
CA HIS A 305 -8.60 -17.88 -19.46
C HIS A 305 -9.44 -17.22 -20.57
N GLN A 306 -10.76 -17.18 -20.41
CA GLN A 306 -11.67 -16.55 -21.38
C GLN A 306 -11.53 -15.02 -21.38
N ILE A 307 -11.36 -14.39 -20.22
CA ILE A 307 -11.11 -12.96 -20.09
C ILE A 307 -9.79 -12.60 -20.79
N LEU A 308 -8.70 -13.28 -20.47
CA LEU A 308 -7.39 -12.98 -21.05
C LEU A 308 -7.36 -13.15 -22.58
N ARG A 309 -8.08 -14.15 -23.12
CA ARG A 309 -8.25 -14.30 -24.58
C ARG A 309 -9.02 -13.13 -25.20
N ARG A 310 -10.10 -12.66 -24.56
CA ARG A 310 -10.86 -11.49 -25.00
C ARG A 310 -10.02 -10.22 -24.96
N GLU A 311 -9.26 -10.01 -23.89
CA GLU A 311 -8.34 -8.87 -23.73
C GLU A 311 -7.23 -8.86 -24.78
N ALA A 312 -6.69 -10.03 -25.13
CA ALA A 312 -5.67 -10.16 -26.17
C ALA A 312 -6.25 -9.88 -27.57
N ALA A 313 -7.45 -10.39 -27.86
CA ALA A 313 -8.15 -10.11 -29.12
C ALA A 313 -8.50 -8.62 -29.25
N ALA A 314 -9.05 -8.01 -28.20
CA ALA A 314 -9.37 -6.58 -28.18
C ALA A 314 -8.13 -5.71 -28.44
N LEU A 315 -7.00 -6.05 -27.81
CA LEU A 315 -5.74 -5.35 -28.05
C LEU A 315 -5.26 -5.47 -29.51
N ALA A 316 -5.40 -6.66 -30.11
CA ALA A 316 -4.98 -6.91 -31.49
C ALA A 316 -5.89 -6.23 -32.52
N GLU A 317 -7.21 -6.21 -32.28
CA GLU A 317 -8.20 -5.66 -33.20
C GLU A 317 -8.34 -4.14 -33.10
N HIS A 318 -8.31 -3.60 -31.87
CA HIS A 318 -8.62 -2.20 -31.60
C HIS A 318 -7.43 -1.39 -31.08
N GLY A 319 -6.27 -2.02 -30.85
CA GLY A 319 -5.09 -1.35 -30.29
C GLY A 319 -5.23 -0.95 -28.82
N ALA A 320 -6.35 -1.30 -28.17
CA ALA A 320 -6.64 -0.96 -26.78
C ALA A 320 -7.38 -2.10 -26.07
N ASN A 321 -7.13 -2.24 -24.78
CA ASN A 321 -7.79 -3.21 -23.90
C ASN A 321 -7.93 -2.62 -22.49
N SER A 322 -8.43 -3.39 -21.52
CA SER A 322 -8.69 -2.88 -20.16
C SER A 322 -7.43 -2.36 -19.47
N THR A 323 -6.26 -2.93 -19.78
CA THR A 323 -4.98 -2.48 -19.21
C THR A 323 -4.56 -1.12 -19.77
N ILE A 324 -4.73 -0.87 -21.07
CA ILE A 324 -4.40 0.41 -21.70
C ILE A 324 -5.38 1.50 -21.27
N LEU A 325 -6.67 1.18 -21.17
CA LEU A 325 -7.69 2.15 -20.76
C LEU A 325 -7.57 2.58 -19.30
N ALA A 326 -6.88 1.79 -18.48
CA ALA A 326 -6.64 2.08 -17.06
C ALA A 326 -5.31 2.81 -16.79
N ALA A 327 -4.44 2.95 -17.80
CA ALA A 327 -3.12 3.60 -17.69
C ALA A 327 -3.19 5.09 -18.08
#